data_AF-A0A317V1G9-F1
#
_entry.id   AF-A0A317V1G9-F1
#
_cell.length_a   1.000
_cell.length_b   1.000
_cell.length_c   1.000
_cell.angle_alpha   90.00
_cell.angle_beta   90.00
_cell.angle_gamma   90.00
#
_symmetry.space_group_name_H-M   'P 1'
#
loop_
_entity.id
_entity.type
_entity.pdbx_description
1 polymer ?
#
loop_
_entity_poly.entity_id
_entity_poly.type
_entity_poly.pdbx_seq_one_letter_code
_entity_poly.pdbx_strand_id
1 'polypeptide(L)'
;MEKTLSGMYKKMQDNYEAQKQHWRMTRFAELDSPSEEALFDASLFMAKYFLTEENGVPDKEKQKEALILQNVFGCQFENATKNVPGLSVCISSMVTVVGWEDTFSRGMDAGFAKLAEIQSPALRSTFEANLDLGRFMAKYFLDGNGDPDVKKNPDPIRLMPKFEERLYEPLAAAVLQTPGLYLRGTIDDGGVWSFLGWDIQKILRQVEEIDQAGESERELDETLLTAVWDAKLERHVRYLERHVAPTSPLRVADLQGQYIVRCEAIDPWGHEDLWLAIHRKHPRDPGTNGGFFLGQFKGTMLLASSCDGLDRTREVFESKWEKKRFYPSNPDRKNREPSTIRRFEDSAKATRVYFQWAGTATKYNYVDDKNLQIGYLDFADSMAEAHGVIMGPAFEGRSYPWSVYKHCDTTGDWASPWTSFDYWAGYEGRGRHGEMAMSCDYVL
;
A
#
# COMPACT_ATOMS: atom_id res chain seq x y z
N MET A 1 40.53 -7.94 24.84
CA MET A 1 39.18 -8.52 24.76
C MET A 1 38.40 -7.95 23.57
N GLU A 2 38.34 -6.63 23.39
CA GLU A 2 37.68 -5.98 22.21
C GLU A 2 38.27 -6.37 20.83
N LYS A 3 39.60 -6.48 20.71
CA LYS A 3 40.25 -6.92 19.45
C LYS A 3 39.85 -8.36 19.04
N THR A 4 39.51 -9.21 20.02
CA THR A 4 39.13 -10.61 19.78
C THR A 4 37.68 -10.72 19.33
N LEU A 5 36.79 -9.91 19.91
CA LEU A 5 35.38 -9.82 19.53
C LEU A 5 35.20 -9.20 18.13
N SER A 6 35.96 -8.15 17.80
CA SER A 6 35.93 -7.54 16.46
C SER A 6 36.41 -8.51 15.36
N GLY A 7 37.46 -9.29 15.64
CA GLY A 7 37.94 -10.33 14.70
C GLY A 7 36.96 -11.48 14.50
N MET A 8 36.27 -11.91 15.56
CA MET A 8 35.20 -12.92 15.46
C MET A 8 33.98 -12.39 14.69
N TYR A 9 33.63 -11.11 14.89
CA TYR A 9 32.53 -10.47 14.18
C TYR A 9 32.81 -10.36 12.68
N LYS A 10 34.02 -9.93 12.30
CA LYS A 10 34.44 -9.86 10.91
C LYS A 10 34.41 -11.23 10.21
N LYS A 11 34.95 -12.27 10.87
CA LYS A 11 34.93 -13.64 10.32
C LYS A 11 33.51 -14.20 10.19
N MET A 12 32.62 -13.88 11.11
CA MET A 12 31.21 -14.27 11.03
C MET A 12 30.51 -13.56 9.86
N GLN A 13 30.79 -12.28 9.66
CA GLN A 13 30.28 -11.50 8.54
C GLN A 13 30.79 -12.01 7.19
N ASP A 14 32.10 -12.29 7.08
CA ASP A 14 32.70 -12.84 5.86
C ASP A 14 32.11 -14.21 5.49
N ASN A 15 31.92 -15.09 6.48
CA ASN A 15 31.26 -16.39 6.28
C ASN A 15 29.80 -16.24 5.86
N TYR A 16 29.08 -15.28 6.44
CA TYR A 16 27.70 -14.99 6.09
C TYR A 16 27.58 -14.49 4.64
N GLU A 17 28.44 -13.55 4.23
CA GLU A 17 28.46 -13.06 2.85
C GLU A 17 28.82 -14.17 1.84
N ALA A 18 29.76 -15.06 2.18
CA ALA A 18 30.09 -16.20 1.33
C ALA A 18 28.93 -17.18 1.18
N GLN A 19 28.22 -17.50 2.28
CA GLN A 19 27.03 -18.36 2.24
C GLN A 19 25.90 -17.72 1.43
N LYS A 20 25.70 -16.40 1.60
CA LYS A 20 24.72 -15.63 0.85
C LYS A 20 25.02 -15.64 -0.65
N GLN A 21 26.27 -15.40 -1.05
CA GLN A 21 26.68 -15.45 -2.45
C GLN A 21 26.55 -16.86 -3.05
N HIS A 22 26.92 -17.90 -2.30
CA HIS A 22 26.74 -19.28 -2.76
C HIS A 22 25.26 -19.62 -2.97
N TRP A 23 24.41 -19.29 -1.99
CA TRP A 23 22.95 -19.49 -2.11
C TRP A 23 22.37 -18.71 -3.30
N ARG A 24 22.78 -17.45 -3.48
CA ARG A 24 22.37 -16.58 -4.60
C ARG A 24 22.71 -17.21 -5.95
N MET A 25 23.95 -17.67 -6.15
CA MET A 25 24.37 -18.30 -7.40
C MET A 25 23.67 -19.64 -7.65
N THR A 26 23.56 -20.50 -6.62
CA THR A 26 22.86 -21.78 -6.74
C THR A 26 21.41 -21.56 -7.11
N ARG A 27 20.72 -20.62 -6.43
CA ARG A 27 19.32 -20.34 -6.70
C ARG A 27 19.10 -19.74 -8.09
N PHE A 28 19.98 -18.86 -8.54
CA PHE A 28 19.92 -18.29 -9.90
C PHE A 28 20.09 -19.37 -10.98
N ALA A 29 20.99 -20.34 -10.77
CA ALA A 29 21.24 -21.43 -11.72
C ALA A 29 20.08 -22.44 -11.82
N GLU A 30 19.16 -22.47 -10.85
CA GLU A 30 17.96 -23.32 -10.84
C GLU A 30 16.78 -22.72 -11.60
N LEU A 31 16.88 -21.48 -12.09
CA LEU A 31 15.79 -20.80 -12.79
C LEU A 31 15.72 -21.26 -14.25
N ASP A 32 14.50 -21.44 -14.77
CA ASP A 32 14.27 -22.11 -16.05
C ASP A 32 14.18 -21.13 -17.23
N SER A 33 14.04 -19.83 -16.96
CA SER A 33 13.86 -18.82 -18.00
C SER A 33 14.69 -17.54 -17.77
N PRO A 34 15.11 -16.86 -18.86
CA PRO A 34 15.75 -15.54 -18.76
C PRO A 34 14.90 -14.50 -18.02
N SER A 35 13.57 -14.63 -18.04
CA SER A 35 12.66 -13.70 -17.35
C SER A 35 12.73 -13.89 -15.83
N GLU A 36 12.73 -15.13 -15.35
CA GLU A 36 12.89 -15.44 -13.93
C GLU A 36 14.28 -15.04 -13.42
N GLU A 37 15.32 -15.29 -14.22
CA GLU A 37 16.69 -14.87 -13.93
C GLU A 37 16.79 -13.35 -13.76
N ALA A 38 16.21 -12.59 -14.69
CA ALA A 38 16.18 -11.13 -14.63
C ALA A 38 15.41 -10.58 -13.40
N LEU A 39 14.31 -11.23 -13.01
CA LEU A 39 13.53 -10.87 -11.82
C LEU A 39 14.24 -11.21 -10.51
N PHE A 40 14.97 -12.33 -10.49
CA PHE A 40 15.70 -12.77 -9.30
C PHE A 40 16.93 -11.91 -9.06
N ASP A 41 17.76 -11.70 -10.08
CA ASP A 41 18.99 -10.92 -9.95
C ASP A 41 19.46 -10.32 -11.29
N ALA A 42 19.20 -9.03 -11.48
CA ALA A 42 19.57 -8.30 -12.68
C ALA A 42 21.09 -8.29 -12.94
N SER A 43 21.94 -8.32 -11.90
CA SER A 43 23.40 -8.26 -12.09
C SER A 43 23.95 -9.58 -12.61
N LEU A 44 23.48 -10.70 -12.05
CA LEU A 44 23.82 -12.04 -12.55
C LEU A 44 23.23 -12.29 -13.94
N PHE A 45 22.02 -11.77 -14.22
CA PHE A 45 21.45 -11.80 -15.55
C PHE A 45 22.34 -11.07 -16.57
N MET A 46 22.78 -9.83 -16.28
CA MET A 46 23.69 -9.11 -17.18
C MET A 46 25.02 -9.85 -17.35
N ALA A 47 25.58 -10.43 -16.28
CA ALA A 47 26.78 -11.26 -16.34
C ALA A 47 26.62 -12.51 -17.23
N LYS A 48 25.44 -13.13 -17.23
CA LYS A 48 25.17 -14.34 -18.00
C LYS A 48 25.01 -14.04 -19.49
N TYR A 49 24.29 -12.98 -19.86
CA TYR A 49 23.91 -12.74 -21.26
C TYR A 49 24.71 -11.62 -21.96
N PHE A 50 25.21 -10.61 -21.25
CA PHE A 50 25.70 -9.37 -21.88
C PHE A 50 27.09 -8.91 -21.43
N LEU A 51 27.63 -9.43 -20.33
CA LEU A 51 28.95 -9.06 -19.79
C LEU A 51 29.85 -10.29 -19.70
N THR A 52 31.17 -10.12 -19.62
CA THR A 52 32.11 -11.23 -19.39
C THR A 52 31.89 -11.93 -18.04
N GLU A 53 31.61 -11.15 -17.00
CA GLU A 53 31.35 -11.55 -15.60
C GLU A 53 30.50 -10.49 -14.88
N GLU A 54 30.21 -10.68 -13.58
CA GLU A 54 29.48 -9.68 -12.78
C GLU A 54 30.30 -8.38 -12.66
N ASN A 55 29.74 -7.26 -13.13
CA ASN A 55 30.45 -5.98 -13.30
C ASN A 55 31.61 -6.01 -14.31
N GLY A 56 31.64 -7.02 -15.19
CA GLY A 56 32.62 -7.15 -16.27
C GLY A 56 32.39 -6.19 -17.44
N VAL A 57 33.11 -6.40 -18.54
CA VAL A 57 32.96 -5.61 -19.77
C VAL A 57 31.87 -6.19 -20.67
N PRO A 58 31.22 -5.38 -21.53
CA PRO A 58 30.26 -5.86 -22.52
C PRO A 58 30.82 -6.97 -23.42
N ASP A 59 30.04 -8.02 -23.64
CA ASP A 59 30.37 -9.18 -24.47
C ASP A 59 29.23 -9.48 -25.47
N LYS A 60 29.38 -8.99 -26.70
CA LYS A 60 28.40 -9.17 -27.78
C LYS A 60 28.29 -10.61 -28.27
N GLU A 61 29.28 -11.47 -28.00
CA GLU A 61 29.27 -12.84 -28.49
C GLU A 61 28.36 -13.74 -27.65
N LYS A 62 28.12 -13.39 -26.37
CA LYS A 62 27.21 -14.15 -25.48
C LYS A 62 25.76 -14.11 -25.94
N GLN A 63 25.28 -12.96 -26.39
CA GLN A 63 23.90 -12.77 -26.82
C GLN A 63 23.85 -11.82 -28.01
N LYS A 64 23.65 -12.36 -29.21
CA LYS A 64 23.68 -11.56 -30.46
C LYS A 64 22.37 -10.85 -30.77
N GLU A 65 21.25 -11.52 -30.50
CA GLU A 65 19.91 -10.97 -30.71
C GLU A 65 19.32 -10.46 -29.39
N ALA A 66 18.36 -9.55 -29.47
CA ALA A 66 17.66 -9.10 -28.27
C ALA A 66 16.89 -10.24 -27.58
N LEU A 67 16.84 -10.19 -26.25
CA LEU A 67 16.01 -11.06 -25.42
C LEU A 67 14.66 -10.39 -25.18
N ILE A 68 13.60 -11.21 -25.25
CA ILE A 68 12.23 -10.80 -24.92
C ILE A 68 11.87 -11.46 -23.60
N LEU A 69 11.73 -10.64 -22.57
CA LEU A 69 11.46 -11.04 -21.20
C LEU A 69 10.00 -10.77 -20.87
N GLN A 70 9.40 -11.63 -20.05
CA GLN A 70 8.00 -11.53 -19.63
C GLN A 70 7.93 -11.01 -18.19
N ASN A 71 7.06 -10.02 -17.96
CA ASN A 71 6.79 -9.45 -16.63
C ASN A 71 8.06 -8.96 -15.89
N VAL A 72 9.12 -8.58 -16.61
CA VAL A 72 10.33 -8.00 -16.03
C VAL A 72 10.18 -6.49 -16.05
N PHE A 73 9.95 -5.87 -14.89
CA PHE A 73 9.84 -4.42 -14.76
C PHE A 73 10.55 -3.93 -13.49
N GLY A 74 10.90 -2.64 -13.46
CA GLY A 74 11.46 -1.98 -12.27
C GLY A 74 12.82 -1.33 -12.51
N CYS A 75 13.13 -0.34 -11.67
CA CYS A 75 14.31 0.51 -11.82
C CYS A 75 15.64 -0.25 -11.67
N GLN A 76 15.66 -1.37 -10.96
CA GLN A 76 16.88 -2.17 -10.77
C GLN A 76 17.36 -2.78 -12.08
N PHE A 77 16.46 -3.41 -12.84
CA PHE A 77 16.78 -4.02 -14.13
C PHE A 77 17.11 -2.94 -15.19
N GLU A 78 16.34 -1.85 -15.19
CA GLU A 78 16.58 -0.70 -16.08
C GLU A 78 17.97 -0.10 -15.83
N ASN A 79 18.33 0.15 -14.56
CA ASN A 79 19.63 0.70 -14.20
C ASN A 79 20.77 -0.26 -14.53
N ALA A 80 20.59 -1.57 -14.28
CA ALA A 80 21.58 -2.58 -14.63
C ALA A 80 21.86 -2.56 -16.14
N THR A 81 20.81 -2.47 -16.96
CA THR A 81 20.93 -2.39 -18.43
C THR A 81 21.62 -1.09 -18.87
N LYS A 82 21.17 0.06 -18.37
CA LYS A 82 21.71 1.38 -18.75
C LYS A 82 23.19 1.56 -18.42
N ASN A 83 23.71 0.79 -17.47
CA ASN A 83 25.12 0.79 -17.11
C ASN A 83 26.00 -0.05 -18.06
N VAL A 84 25.41 -0.78 -19.01
CA VAL A 84 26.14 -1.59 -20.01
C VAL A 84 26.24 -0.81 -21.32
N PRO A 85 27.44 -0.35 -21.75
CA PRO A 85 27.60 0.39 -22.99
C PRO A 85 27.11 -0.37 -24.22
N GLY A 86 26.30 0.29 -25.06
CA GLY A 86 25.76 -0.24 -26.31
C GLY A 86 24.53 -1.15 -26.15
N LEU A 87 24.03 -1.33 -24.92
CA LEU A 87 22.81 -2.08 -24.62
C LEU A 87 21.61 -1.14 -24.55
N SER A 88 20.50 -1.53 -25.16
CA SER A 88 19.22 -0.83 -25.13
C SER A 88 18.17 -1.67 -24.42
N VAL A 89 17.22 -1.00 -23.75
CA VAL A 89 16.08 -1.64 -23.10
C VAL A 89 14.81 -0.85 -23.33
N CYS A 90 13.73 -1.58 -23.59
CA CYS A 90 12.35 -1.07 -23.57
C CYS A 90 11.58 -1.93 -22.58
N ILE A 91 11.00 -1.30 -21.57
CA ILE A 91 10.26 -1.96 -20.50
C ILE A 91 8.80 -1.59 -20.66
N SER A 92 7.94 -2.59 -20.78
CA SER A 92 6.50 -2.47 -20.61
C SER A 92 6.04 -3.46 -19.52
N SER A 93 4.81 -3.33 -19.03
CA SER A 93 4.29 -4.17 -17.94
C SER A 93 4.31 -5.68 -18.24
N MET A 94 4.19 -6.07 -19.51
CA MET A 94 4.12 -7.48 -19.93
C MET A 94 5.38 -7.97 -20.62
N VAL A 95 6.01 -7.10 -21.41
CA VAL A 95 7.16 -7.45 -22.25
C VAL A 95 8.28 -6.44 -22.04
N THR A 96 9.47 -6.97 -21.77
CA THR A 96 10.71 -6.19 -21.75
C THR A 96 11.63 -6.70 -22.83
N VAL A 97 12.09 -5.80 -23.70
CA VAL A 97 13.06 -6.09 -24.74
C VAL A 97 14.40 -5.54 -24.30
N VAL A 98 15.43 -6.37 -24.27
CA VAL A 98 16.81 -5.96 -23.98
C VAL A 98 17.76 -6.53 -25.02
N GLY A 99 18.64 -5.71 -25.59
CA GLY A 99 19.59 -6.15 -26.60
C GLY A 99 20.52 -5.05 -27.08
N TRP A 100 21.49 -5.41 -27.91
CA TRP A 100 22.44 -4.43 -28.46
C TRP A 100 21.75 -3.47 -29.42
N GLU A 101 22.15 -2.19 -29.39
CA GLU A 101 21.57 -1.11 -30.20
C GLU A 101 21.40 -1.46 -31.70
N ASP A 102 22.38 -2.13 -32.29
CA ASP A 102 22.41 -2.55 -33.71
C ASP A 102 21.41 -3.66 -34.06
N THR A 103 20.91 -4.38 -33.05
CA THR A 103 19.90 -5.46 -33.21
C THR A 103 18.57 -5.13 -32.53
N PHE A 104 18.53 -4.04 -31.76
CA PHE A 104 17.42 -3.73 -30.85
C PHE A 104 16.09 -3.57 -31.59
N SER A 105 16.08 -2.97 -32.78
CA SER A 105 14.85 -2.82 -33.58
C SER A 105 14.22 -4.16 -33.95
N ARG A 106 15.01 -5.20 -34.28
CA ARG A 106 14.47 -6.54 -34.53
C ARG A 106 13.90 -7.15 -33.26
N GLY A 107 14.55 -6.90 -32.13
CA GLY A 107 14.04 -7.24 -30.80
C GLY A 107 12.68 -6.63 -30.52
N MET A 108 12.50 -5.36 -30.85
CA MET A 108 11.22 -4.66 -30.71
C MET A 108 10.13 -5.28 -31.59
N ASP A 109 10.44 -5.64 -32.84
CA ASP A 109 9.49 -6.33 -33.72
C ASP A 109 9.03 -7.67 -33.13
N ALA A 110 9.98 -8.46 -32.60
CA ALA A 110 9.69 -9.74 -32.00
C ALA A 110 8.95 -9.59 -30.65
N GLY A 111 9.29 -8.59 -29.84
CA GLY A 111 8.58 -8.24 -28.60
C GLY A 111 7.15 -7.82 -28.86
N PHE A 112 6.93 -7.01 -29.90
CA PHE A 112 5.60 -6.60 -30.35
C PHE A 112 4.80 -7.80 -30.88
N ALA A 113 5.42 -8.70 -31.65
CA ALA A 113 4.78 -9.93 -32.11
C ALA A 113 4.41 -10.86 -30.94
N LYS A 114 5.20 -10.89 -29.86
CA LYS A 114 4.91 -11.71 -28.67
C LYS A 114 3.60 -11.32 -28.00
N LEU A 115 3.25 -10.03 -28.03
CA LEU A 115 1.98 -9.53 -27.48
C LEU A 115 0.74 -10.10 -28.20
N ALA A 116 0.89 -10.60 -29.43
CA ALA A 116 -0.21 -11.26 -30.16
C ALA A 116 -0.72 -12.53 -29.45
N GLU A 117 0.08 -13.14 -28.56
CA GLU A 117 -0.32 -14.31 -27.76
C GLU A 117 -1.34 -13.97 -26.65
N ILE A 118 -1.49 -12.69 -26.30
CA ILE A 118 -2.44 -12.24 -25.28
C ILE A 118 -3.87 -12.39 -25.80
N GLN A 119 -4.67 -13.23 -25.16
CA GLN A 119 -6.01 -13.60 -25.66
C GLN A 119 -7.01 -12.44 -25.64
N SER A 120 -6.92 -11.54 -24.66
CA SER A 120 -7.83 -10.39 -24.54
C SER A 120 -7.43 -9.28 -25.53
N PRO A 121 -8.31 -8.92 -26.50
CA PRO A 121 -8.00 -7.89 -27.49
C PRO A 121 -7.71 -6.51 -26.88
N ALA A 122 -8.44 -6.11 -25.84
CA ALA A 122 -8.27 -4.82 -25.18
C ALA A 122 -6.96 -4.74 -24.38
N LEU A 123 -6.56 -5.83 -23.72
CA LEU A 123 -5.26 -5.93 -23.06
C LEU A 123 -4.14 -5.88 -24.10
N ARG A 124 -4.28 -6.65 -25.19
CA ARG A 124 -3.31 -6.70 -26.28
C ARG A 124 -3.04 -5.32 -26.90
N SER A 125 -4.09 -4.61 -27.33
CA SER A 125 -3.94 -3.28 -27.93
C SER A 125 -3.30 -2.28 -26.98
N THR A 126 -3.63 -2.36 -25.68
CA THR A 126 -3.01 -1.53 -24.64
C THR A 126 -1.52 -1.81 -24.51
N PHE A 127 -1.13 -3.08 -24.38
CA PHE A 127 0.28 -3.43 -24.23
C PHE A 127 1.10 -3.14 -25.49
N GLU A 128 0.50 -3.28 -26.67
CA GLU A 128 1.15 -2.92 -27.93
C GLU A 128 1.40 -1.41 -28.02
N ALA A 129 0.42 -0.58 -27.66
CA ALA A 129 0.59 0.87 -27.57
C ALA A 129 1.63 1.27 -26.51
N ASN A 130 1.70 0.55 -25.39
CA ASN A 130 2.69 0.79 -24.34
C ASN A 130 4.11 0.40 -24.75
N LEU A 131 4.26 -0.70 -25.49
CA LEU A 131 5.57 -1.17 -25.92
C LEU A 131 6.15 -0.27 -27.01
N ASP A 132 5.36 0.06 -28.04
CA ASP A 132 5.80 0.92 -29.13
C ASP A 132 4.60 1.56 -29.83
N LEU A 133 4.38 2.84 -29.55
CA LEU A 133 3.27 3.61 -30.13
C LEU A 133 3.34 3.65 -31.67
N GLY A 134 4.53 3.74 -32.26
CA GLY A 134 4.69 3.77 -33.72
C GLY A 134 4.22 2.49 -34.38
N ARG A 135 4.64 1.33 -33.85
CA ARG A 135 4.22 0.00 -34.31
C ARG A 135 2.73 -0.23 -34.07
N PHE A 136 2.20 0.24 -32.94
CA PHE A 136 0.76 0.24 -32.68
C PHE A 136 -0.01 1.04 -33.75
N MET A 137 0.40 2.28 -34.03
CA MET A 137 -0.25 3.11 -35.05
C MET A 137 -0.16 2.47 -36.45
N ALA A 138 0.99 1.93 -36.83
CA ALA A 138 1.19 1.24 -38.09
C ALA A 138 0.32 -0.02 -38.23
N LYS A 139 0.15 -0.79 -37.14
CA LYS A 139 -0.69 -1.97 -37.13
C LYS A 139 -2.17 -1.61 -37.29
N TYR A 140 -2.64 -0.63 -36.53
CA TYR A 140 -4.07 -0.41 -36.37
C TYR A 140 -4.66 0.70 -37.26
N PHE A 141 -3.86 1.68 -37.69
CA PHE A 141 -4.39 2.91 -38.29
C PHE A 141 -3.66 3.42 -39.53
N LEU A 142 -2.41 3.02 -39.78
CA LEU A 142 -1.63 3.53 -40.92
C LEU A 142 -1.37 2.46 -41.97
N ASP A 143 -1.17 2.84 -43.22
CA ASP A 143 -0.75 1.94 -44.30
C ASP A 143 0.78 1.70 -44.30
N GLY A 144 1.30 1.03 -45.33
CA GLY A 144 2.73 0.76 -45.46
C GLY A 144 3.61 1.99 -45.71
N ASN A 145 3.03 3.13 -46.05
CA ASN A 145 3.72 4.42 -46.23
C ASN A 145 3.58 5.33 -45.00
N GLY A 146 2.77 4.93 -44.01
CA GLY A 146 2.45 5.74 -42.84
C GLY A 146 1.25 6.68 -43.02
N ASP A 147 0.50 6.54 -44.12
CA ASP A 147 -0.71 7.33 -44.38
C ASP A 147 -1.92 6.73 -43.65
N PRO A 148 -2.94 7.52 -43.27
CA PRO A 148 -4.15 7.00 -42.63
C PRO A 148 -4.88 5.94 -43.48
N ASP A 149 -5.12 4.76 -42.91
CA ASP A 149 -5.88 3.67 -43.52
C ASP A 149 -7.22 3.46 -42.79
N VAL A 150 -8.24 4.19 -43.21
CA VAL A 150 -9.60 4.16 -42.63
C VAL A 150 -10.25 2.77 -42.71
N LYS A 151 -9.74 1.87 -43.56
CA LYS A 151 -10.26 0.49 -43.66
C LYS A 151 -9.70 -0.40 -42.55
N LYS A 152 -8.56 -0.04 -41.94
CA LYS A 152 -8.04 -0.76 -40.77
C LYS A 152 -8.87 -0.40 -39.54
N ASN A 153 -9.32 -1.43 -38.83
CA ASN A 153 -10.04 -1.31 -37.54
C ASN A 153 -11.22 -0.32 -37.62
N PRO A 154 -12.31 -0.70 -38.30
CA PRO A 154 -13.49 0.14 -38.44
C PRO A 154 -14.27 0.35 -37.12
N ASP A 155 -13.92 -0.41 -36.09
CA ASP A 155 -14.48 -0.28 -34.75
C ASP A 155 -13.46 0.34 -33.79
N PRO A 156 -13.90 1.19 -32.84
CA PRO A 156 -12.98 1.83 -31.91
C PRO A 156 -12.17 0.82 -31.09
N ILE A 157 -10.89 1.10 -30.93
CA ILE A 157 -10.00 0.39 -30.04
C ILE A 157 -10.12 1.00 -28.65
N ARG A 158 -10.48 0.16 -27.67
CA ARG A 158 -10.48 0.48 -26.25
C ARG A 158 -9.11 0.17 -25.65
N LEU A 159 -8.54 1.14 -24.95
CA LEU A 159 -7.26 1.05 -24.24
C LEU A 159 -7.48 1.19 -22.74
N MET A 160 -6.88 0.29 -21.96
CA MET A 160 -7.11 0.15 -20.52
C MET A 160 -6.53 1.31 -19.69
N PRO A 161 -7.13 1.57 -18.52
CA PRO A 161 -6.63 2.54 -17.57
C PRO A 161 -5.34 2.02 -16.96
N LYS A 162 -4.42 2.94 -16.64
CA LYS A 162 -2.98 2.68 -16.47
C LYS A 162 -2.27 2.37 -17.80
N PHE A 163 -2.71 3.04 -18.87
CA PHE A 163 -1.73 3.66 -19.77
C PHE A 163 -0.63 4.27 -18.89
N GLU A 164 0.65 3.94 -19.12
CA GLU A 164 1.71 4.65 -18.40
C GLU A 164 1.43 6.14 -18.61
N GLU A 165 1.27 6.93 -17.54
CA GLU A 165 0.80 8.34 -17.65
C GLU A 165 1.57 9.14 -18.72
N ARG A 166 2.80 8.70 -18.97
CA ARG A 166 3.74 9.17 -20.00
C ARG A 166 3.28 9.01 -21.45
N LEU A 167 2.29 8.17 -21.75
CA LEU A 167 1.91 7.80 -23.12
C LEU A 167 0.65 8.50 -23.62
N TYR A 168 -0.16 9.13 -22.75
CA TYR A 168 -1.35 9.84 -23.20
C TYR A 168 -0.99 11.02 -24.13
N GLU A 169 0.01 11.83 -23.76
CA GLU A 169 0.47 12.95 -24.57
C GLU A 169 1.06 12.50 -25.93
N PRO A 170 1.98 11.51 -25.99
CA PRO A 170 2.42 10.92 -27.26
C PRO A 170 1.29 10.39 -28.12
N LEU A 171 0.31 9.70 -27.51
CA LEU A 171 -0.84 9.15 -28.23
C LEU A 171 -1.71 10.25 -28.82
N ALA A 172 -2.03 11.29 -28.02
CA ALA A 172 -2.77 12.45 -28.48
C ALA A 172 -2.03 13.16 -29.62
N ALA A 173 -0.71 13.31 -29.52
CA ALA A 173 0.12 13.90 -30.59
C ALA A 173 0.07 13.06 -31.87
N ALA A 174 0.17 11.73 -31.78
CA ALA A 174 0.08 10.83 -32.93
C ALA A 174 -1.29 10.90 -33.60
N VAL A 175 -2.37 10.95 -32.80
CA VAL A 175 -3.75 11.09 -33.31
C VAL A 175 -3.94 12.44 -33.99
N LEU A 176 -3.44 13.54 -33.42
CA LEU A 176 -3.50 14.87 -34.05
C LEU A 176 -2.78 14.93 -35.40
N GLN A 177 -1.74 14.12 -35.58
CA GLN A 177 -0.99 14.01 -36.85
C GLN A 177 -1.64 13.03 -37.85
N THR A 178 -2.71 12.33 -37.46
CA THR A 178 -3.39 11.33 -38.29
C THR A 178 -4.79 11.82 -38.68
N PRO A 179 -4.97 12.44 -39.87
CA PRO A 179 -6.26 12.98 -40.29
C PRO A 179 -7.41 11.98 -40.20
N GLY A 180 -8.50 12.40 -39.55
CA GLY A 180 -9.72 11.61 -39.42
C GLY A 180 -9.71 10.59 -38.28
N LEU A 181 -8.60 10.44 -37.54
CA LEU A 181 -8.55 9.63 -36.34
C LEU A 181 -8.98 10.45 -35.12
N TYR A 182 -9.77 9.87 -34.25
CA TYR A 182 -10.27 10.51 -33.03
C TYR A 182 -9.79 9.76 -31.79
N LEU A 183 -9.54 10.52 -30.71
CA LEU A 183 -9.20 10.02 -29.38
C LEU A 183 -10.16 10.63 -28.36
N ARG A 184 -10.75 9.79 -27.51
CA ARG A 184 -11.56 10.23 -26.37
C ARG A 184 -11.22 9.44 -25.12
N GLY A 185 -11.17 10.10 -23.98
CA GLY A 185 -11.04 9.43 -22.68
C GLY A 185 -12.35 9.42 -21.91
N THR A 186 -12.56 8.40 -21.08
CA THR A 186 -13.54 8.42 -19.98
C THR A 186 -12.96 7.79 -18.71
N ILE A 187 -13.56 8.08 -17.56
CA ILE A 187 -13.16 7.54 -16.26
C ILE A 187 -14.12 6.42 -15.91
N ASP A 188 -13.57 5.23 -15.68
CA ASP A 188 -14.30 4.03 -15.29
C ASP A 188 -13.44 3.24 -14.30
N ASP A 189 -13.93 2.09 -13.84
CA ASP A 189 -13.26 1.27 -12.84
C ASP A 189 -11.82 0.95 -13.27
N GLY A 190 -10.88 1.30 -12.37
CA GLY A 190 -9.44 1.17 -12.60
C GLY A 190 -8.73 2.39 -13.22
N GLY A 191 -9.44 3.44 -13.67
CA GLY A 191 -8.88 4.74 -14.06
C GLY A 191 -9.38 5.31 -15.41
N VAL A 192 -8.53 6.09 -16.09
CA VAL A 192 -8.87 6.72 -17.39
C VAL A 192 -8.72 5.73 -18.55
N TRP A 193 -9.83 5.32 -19.15
CA TRP A 193 -9.87 4.55 -20.39
C TRP A 193 -9.75 5.46 -21.60
N SER A 194 -9.09 5.00 -22.66
CA SER A 194 -8.97 5.74 -23.93
C SER A 194 -9.57 4.97 -25.11
N PHE A 195 -10.29 5.67 -25.97
CA PHE A 195 -10.99 5.15 -27.15
C PHE A 195 -10.45 5.81 -28.41
N LEU A 196 -10.01 4.99 -29.36
CA LEU A 196 -9.39 5.45 -30.61
C LEU A 196 -10.11 4.85 -31.81
N GLY A 197 -10.40 5.67 -32.82
CA GLY A 197 -11.05 5.17 -34.03
C GLY A 197 -11.41 6.26 -35.03
N TRP A 198 -11.88 5.83 -36.20
CA TRP A 198 -12.22 6.71 -37.33
C TRP A 198 -13.61 7.36 -37.22
N ASP A 199 -14.49 6.76 -36.42
CA ASP A 199 -15.88 7.20 -36.26
C ASP A 199 -16.10 7.76 -34.85
N ILE A 200 -16.16 9.08 -34.76
CA ILE A 200 -16.38 9.79 -33.50
C ILE A 200 -17.74 9.42 -32.86
N GLN A 201 -18.77 9.10 -33.64
CA GLN A 201 -20.09 8.74 -33.10
C GLN A 201 -20.07 7.37 -32.44
N LYS A 202 -19.31 6.41 -32.99
CA LYS A 202 -19.08 5.12 -32.33
C LYS A 202 -18.31 5.27 -31.03
N ILE A 203 -17.28 6.13 -31.01
CA ILE A 203 -16.50 6.42 -29.80
C ILE A 203 -17.39 7.04 -28.72
N LEU A 204 -18.17 8.06 -29.06
CA LEU A 204 -19.05 8.74 -28.10
C LEU A 204 -20.08 7.77 -27.52
N ARG A 205 -20.67 6.88 -28.34
CA ARG A 205 -21.61 5.87 -27.85
C ARG A 205 -20.96 4.91 -26.82
N GLN A 206 -19.76 4.42 -27.08
CA GLN A 206 -19.07 3.53 -26.13
C GLN A 206 -18.71 4.25 -24.83
N VAL A 207 -18.37 5.53 -24.90
CA VAL A 207 -18.13 6.37 -23.71
C VAL A 207 -19.42 6.54 -22.90
N GLU A 208 -20.54 6.89 -23.55
CA GLU A 208 -21.84 7.03 -22.89
C GLU A 208 -22.31 5.73 -22.23
N GLU A 209 -22.11 4.58 -22.88
CA GLU A 209 -22.45 3.25 -22.33
C GLU A 209 -21.67 2.95 -21.03
N ILE A 210 -20.40 3.35 -20.97
CA ILE A 210 -19.55 3.16 -19.79
C ILE A 210 -19.95 4.13 -18.69
N ASP A 211 -20.16 5.40 -19.03
CA ASP A 211 -20.55 6.42 -18.06
C ASP A 211 -21.89 6.04 -17.38
N GLN A 212 -22.87 5.56 -18.17
CA GLN A 212 -24.15 5.07 -17.65
C GLN A 212 -24.01 3.82 -16.78
N ALA A 213 -23.15 2.87 -17.16
CA ALA A 213 -22.88 1.69 -16.35
C ALA A 213 -22.24 2.06 -15.00
N GLY A 214 -21.25 2.96 -15.01
CA GLY A 214 -20.59 3.44 -13.81
C GLY A 214 -21.51 4.24 -12.88
N GLU A 215 -22.45 5.02 -13.41
CA GLU A 215 -23.48 5.67 -12.59
C GLU A 215 -24.42 4.65 -11.93
N SER A 216 -24.88 3.64 -12.69
CA SER A 216 -25.74 2.59 -12.14
C SER A 216 -25.06 1.71 -11.09
N GLU A 217 -23.76 1.43 -11.24
CA GLU A 217 -22.98 0.66 -10.26
C GLU A 217 -22.75 1.47 -8.99
N ARG A 218 -22.41 2.77 -9.12
CA ARG A 218 -22.29 3.69 -7.96
C ARG A 218 -23.58 3.79 -7.16
N GLU A 219 -24.74 3.91 -7.81
CA GLU A 219 -26.02 3.96 -7.10
C GLU A 219 -26.32 2.66 -6.35
N LEU A 220 -25.98 1.50 -6.95
CA LEU A 220 -26.11 0.20 -6.30
C LEU A 220 -25.18 0.09 -5.09
N ASP A 221 -23.93 0.51 -5.25
CA ASP A 221 -22.89 0.47 -4.22
C ASP A 221 -23.19 1.41 -3.05
N GLU A 222 -23.65 2.64 -3.31
CA GLU A 222 -24.09 3.56 -2.26
C GLU A 222 -25.26 3.01 -1.46
N THR A 223 -26.22 2.36 -2.14
CA THR A 223 -27.37 1.72 -1.50
C THR A 223 -26.93 0.54 -0.63
N LEU A 224 -26.03 -0.31 -1.14
CA LEU A 224 -25.48 -1.44 -0.40
C LEU A 224 -24.63 -0.98 0.79
N LEU A 225 -23.77 0.02 0.59
CA LEU A 225 -22.92 0.60 1.64
C LEU A 225 -23.76 1.20 2.77
N THR A 226 -24.84 1.91 2.42
CA THR A 226 -25.79 2.44 3.40
C THR A 226 -26.42 1.31 4.20
N ALA A 227 -26.93 0.26 3.53
CA ALA A 227 -27.52 -0.90 4.21
C ALA A 227 -26.53 -1.64 5.13
N VAL A 228 -25.27 -1.78 4.73
CA VAL A 228 -24.19 -2.38 5.55
C VAL A 228 -23.96 -1.56 6.81
N TRP A 229 -23.84 -0.24 6.68
CA TRP A 229 -23.62 0.63 7.85
C TRP A 229 -24.85 0.71 8.76
N ASP A 230 -26.06 0.72 8.22
CA ASP A 230 -27.30 0.67 9.00
C ASP A 230 -27.35 -0.62 9.84
N ALA A 231 -27.01 -1.76 9.24
CA ALA A 231 -26.94 -3.04 9.96
C ALA A 231 -25.88 -3.04 11.06
N LYS A 232 -24.68 -2.48 10.80
CA LYS A 232 -23.61 -2.38 11.80
C LYS A 232 -23.99 -1.45 12.96
N LEU A 233 -24.57 -0.31 12.64
CA LEU A 233 -24.96 0.71 13.63
C LEU A 233 -26.23 0.35 14.40
N GLU A 234 -26.96 -0.69 14.03
CA GLU A 234 -28.15 -1.15 14.76
C GLU A 234 -27.86 -1.39 16.26
N ARG A 235 -26.66 -1.89 16.61
CA ARG A 235 -26.27 -2.08 18.02
C ARG A 235 -26.08 -0.75 18.75
N HIS A 236 -25.55 0.26 18.06
CA HIS A 236 -25.41 1.61 18.58
C HIS A 236 -26.78 2.28 18.76
N VAL A 237 -27.68 2.14 17.78
CA VAL A 237 -29.07 2.64 17.88
C VAL A 237 -29.77 2.04 19.09
N ARG A 238 -29.70 0.71 19.28
CA ARG A 238 -30.26 0.02 20.45
C ARG A 238 -29.62 0.46 21.77
N TYR A 239 -28.33 0.81 21.76
CA TYR A 239 -27.66 1.36 22.92
C TYR A 239 -28.20 2.76 23.28
N LEU A 240 -28.37 3.63 22.28
CA LEU A 240 -28.87 4.99 22.48
C LEU A 240 -30.28 5.03 23.09
N GLU A 241 -31.14 4.05 22.81
CA GLU A 241 -32.49 3.95 23.42
C GLU A 241 -32.48 3.89 24.95
N ARG A 242 -31.39 3.40 25.55
CA ARG A 242 -31.24 3.22 27.00
C ARG A 242 -30.15 4.10 27.60
N HIS A 243 -29.38 4.77 26.75
CA HIS A 243 -28.24 5.58 27.16
C HIS A 243 -28.70 6.88 27.81
N VAL A 244 -28.08 7.24 28.92
CA VAL A 244 -28.31 8.51 29.60
C VAL A 244 -27.00 9.29 29.56
N ALA A 245 -27.00 10.38 28.80
CA ALA A 245 -25.82 11.23 28.66
C ALA A 245 -25.36 11.77 30.03
N PRO A 246 -24.06 11.75 30.34
CA PRO A 246 -23.53 12.40 31.53
C PRO A 246 -23.85 13.90 31.53
N THR A 247 -24.30 14.44 32.67
CA THR A 247 -24.56 15.88 32.83
C THR A 247 -23.33 16.69 33.24
N SER A 248 -22.23 16.01 33.58
CA SER A 248 -20.96 16.62 33.93
C SER A 248 -20.06 16.78 32.72
N PRO A 249 -19.05 17.70 32.75
CA PRO A 249 -18.04 17.77 31.71
C PRO A 249 -17.39 16.42 31.44
N LEU A 250 -17.06 16.16 30.17
CA LEU A 250 -16.42 14.92 29.73
C LEU A 250 -15.24 14.55 30.63
N ARG A 251 -15.28 13.36 31.22
CA ARG A 251 -14.10 12.73 31.82
C ARG A 251 -13.70 11.54 30.97
N VAL A 252 -12.39 11.33 30.83
CA VAL A 252 -11.84 10.14 30.16
C VAL A 252 -12.37 8.83 30.76
N ALA A 253 -12.78 8.83 32.03
CA ALA A 253 -13.39 7.68 32.68
C ALA A 253 -14.79 7.34 32.15
N ASP A 254 -15.53 8.32 31.62
CA ASP A 254 -16.89 8.16 31.09
C ASP A 254 -16.89 7.47 29.71
N LEU A 255 -15.72 7.42 29.07
CA LEU A 255 -15.49 6.82 27.76
C LEU A 255 -15.37 5.30 27.79
N GLN A 256 -15.41 4.68 28.98
CA GLN A 256 -15.31 3.23 29.09
C GLN A 256 -16.41 2.55 28.25
N GLY A 257 -16.03 1.56 27.45
CA GLY A 257 -16.99 0.78 26.65
C GLY A 257 -16.42 0.21 25.36
N GLN A 258 -17.31 -0.38 24.57
CA GLN A 258 -17.03 -0.88 23.22
C GLN A 258 -17.70 0.01 22.16
N TYR A 259 -16.96 0.21 21.08
CA TYR A 259 -17.30 1.10 19.99
C TYR A 259 -17.12 0.40 18.66
N ILE A 260 -18.10 0.60 17.76
CA ILE A 260 -17.95 0.33 16.34
C ILE A 260 -17.09 1.46 15.76
N VAL A 261 -16.10 1.11 14.93
CA VAL A 261 -15.25 2.10 14.27
C VAL A 261 -15.63 2.21 12.79
N ARG A 262 -15.69 3.45 12.29
CA ARG A 262 -15.77 3.74 10.85
C ARG A 262 -14.53 4.50 10.44
N CYS A 263 -13.77 3.93 9.51
CA CYS A 263 -12.58 4.53 8.91
C CYS A 263 -12.53 4.13 7.44
N GLU A 264 -12.96 5.03 6.55
CA GLU A 264 -13.08 4.75 5.10
C GLU A 264 -11.74 4.46 4.43
N ALA A 265 -10.64 4.92 5.03
CA ALA A 265 -9.29 4.62 4.56
C ALA A 265 -8.89 3.15 4.76
N ILE A 266 -9.55 2.45 5.69
CA ILE A 266 -9.23 1.08 6.09
C ILE A 266 -10.29 0.12 5.55
N ASP A 267 -11.56 0.45 5.76
CA ASP A 267 -12.70 -0.34 5.33
C ASP A 267 -13.72 0.58 4.64
N PRO A 268 -13.46 0.99 3.38
CA PRO A 268 -14.37 1.87 2.63
C PRO A 268 -15.74 1.23 2.41
N TRP A 269 -15.79 -0.10 2.36
CA TRP A 269 -16.98 -0.89 2.01
C TRP A 269 -17.77 -1.40 3.22
N GLY A 270 -17.26 -1.20 4.43
CA GLY A 270 -17.92 -1.73 5.63
C GLY A 270 -17.91 -3.25 5.70
N HIS A 271 -16.92 -3.95 5.14
CA HIS A 271 -16.87 -5.42 5.19
C HIS A 271 -16.36 -5.95 6.53
N GLU A 272 -15.58 -5.17 7.28
CA GLU A 272 -14.90 -5.64 8.47
C GLU A 272 -15.52 -5.07 9.75
N ASP A 273 -15.67 -5.88 10.79
CA ASP A 273 -16.16 -5.41 12.10
C ASP A 273 -15.05 -4.69 12.86
N LEU A 274 -14.73 -3.47 12.43
CA LEU A 274 -13.75 -2.61 13.08
C LEU A 274 -14.26 -2.17 14.46
N TRP A 275 -13.40 -2.23 15.47
CA TRP A 275 -13.80 -1.94 16.85
C TRP A 275 -12.72 -1.23 17.67
N LEU A 276 -13.19 -0.51 18.68
CA LEU A 276 -12.39 0.11 19.73
C LEU A 276 -13.01 -0.25 21.09
N ALA A 277 -12.20 -0.71 22.02
CA ALA A 277 -12.60 -0.98 23.39
C ALA A 277 -11.78 -0.10 24.34
N ILE A 278 -12.42 0.93 24.92
CA ILE A 278 -11.77 1.86 25.84
C ILE A 278 -11.94 1.34 27.27
N HIS A 279 -10.83 1.07 27.96
CA HIS A 279 -10.86 0.55 29.31
C HIS A 279 -11.14 1.63 30.36
N ARG A 280 -11.56 1.15 31.52
CA ARG A 280 -11.74 1.99 32.70
C ARG A 280 -10.42 2.65 33.08
N LYS A 281 -10.45 3.97 33.17
CA LYS A 281 -9.34 4.76 33.68
C LYS A 281 -9.03 4.39 35.13
N HIS A 282 -7.79 4.01 35.42
CA HIS A 282 -7.34 3.81 36.80
C HIS A 282 -7.21 5.17 37.51
N PRO A 283 -7.65 5.34 38.77
CA PRO A 283 -7.69 6.65 39.44
C PRO A 283 -6.34 7.38 39.54
N ARG A 284 -5.24 6.63 39.53
CA ARG A 284 -3.87 7.18 39.61
C ARG A 284 -3.23 7.46 38.26
N ASP A 285 -3.86 7.04 37.16
CA ASP A 285 -3.29 7.22 35.83
C ASP A 285 -3.79 8.55 35.24
N PRO A 286 -2.94 9.30 34.51
CA PRO A 286 -3.32 10.60 33.93
C PRO A 286 -4.35 10.46 32.79
N GLY A 287 -4.33 9.35 32.05
CA GLY A 287 -5.26 9.00 30.99
C GLY A 287 -5.75 7.56 31.11
N THR A 288 -6.27 7.00 30.02
CA THR A 288 -6.69 5.59 29.93
C THR A 288 -6.05 4.91 28.72
N ASN A 289 -6.32 3.63 28.53
CA ASN A 289 -5.97 2.90 27.33
C ASN A 289 -7.19 2.22 26.71
N GLY A 290 -7.04 1.79 25.47
CA GLY A 290 -8.00 0.95 24.79
C GLY A 290 -7.32 -0.04 23.85
N GLY A 291 -7.98 -1.15 23.57
CA GLY A 291 -7.62 -2.05 22.48
C GLY A 291 -8.37 -1.64 21.22
N PHE A 292 -7.74 -1.79 20.05
CA PHE A 292 -8.43 -1.55 18.78
C PHE A 292 -8.14 -2.66 17.78
N PHE A 293 -9.09 -2.83 16.86
CA PHE A 293 -8.98 -3.63 15.65
C PHE A 293 -9.53 -2.82 14.48
N LEU A 294 -8.65 -2.55 13.53
CA LEU A 294 -8.89 -1.83 12.29
C LEU A 294 -8.46 -2.76 11.14
N GLY A 295 -8.97 -3.98 11.16
CA GLY A 295 -8.66 -4.99 10.16
C GLY A 295 -7.27 -5.57 10.28
N GLN A 296 -6.44 -5.30 9.28
CA GLN A 296 -5.03 -5.70 9.31
C GLN A 296 -4.26 -5.03 10.45
N PHE A 297 -4.75 -3.89 10.98
CA PHE A 297 -4.14 -3.18 12.10
C PHE A 297 -4.82 -3.52 13.41
N LYS A 298 -4.06 -4.05 14.37
CA LYS A 298 -4.56 -4.24 15.74
C LYS A 298 -3.54 -3.78 16.76
N GLY A 299 -4.00 -3.25 17.88
CA GLY A 299 -3.08 -2.66 18.83
C GLY A 299 -3.72 -2.05 20.06
N THR A 300 -2.94 -1.20 20.70
CA THR A 300 -3.31 -0.46 21.90
C THR A 300 -3.26 1.02 21.61
N MET A 301 -4.24 1.73 22.15
CA MET A 301 -4.36 3.17 22.10
C MET A 301 -4.24 3.73 23.51
N LEU A 302 -3.47 4.80 23.69
CA LEU A 302 -3.47 5.62 24.90
C LEU A 302 -4.34 6.83 24.65
N LEU A 303 -5.18 7.20 25.62
CA LEU A 303 -6.16 8.28 25.47
C LEU A 303 -6.11 9.25 26.65
N ALA A 304 -6.16 10.54 26.38
CA ALA A 304 -6.23 11.58 27.41
C ALA A 304 -6.99 12.82 26.92
N SER A 305 -7.51 13.62 27.86
CA SER A 305 -8.25 14.86 27.56
C SER A 305 -7.34 16.08 27.26
N SER A 306 -6.02 15.89 27.26
CA SER A 306 -5.04 16.94 26.94
C SER A 306 -3.76 16.31 26.38
N CYS A 307 -3.01 17.06 25.59
CA CYS A 307 -1.73 16.63 25.05
C CYS A 307 -0.73 16.27 26.17
N ASP A 308 -0.60 17.15 27.18
CA ASP A 308 0.24 16.87 28.36
C ASP A 308 -0.23 15.65 29.16
N GLY A 309 -1.54 15.43 29.25
CA GLY A 309 -2.10 14.24 29.87
C GLY A 309 -1.74 12.98 29.11
N LEU A 310 -1.69 13.04 27.77
CA LEU A 310 -1.33 11.93 26.91
C LEU A 310 0.16 11.57 27.06
N ASP A 311 1.03 12.58 27.04
CA ASP A 311 2.48 12.41 27.26
C ASP A 311 2.75 11.75 28.62
N ARG A 312 2.14 12.25 29.71
CA ARG A 312 2.25 11.63 31.04
C ARG A 312 1.66 10.21 31.08
N THR A 313 0.60 9.94 30.33
CA THR A 313 0.01 8.60 30.25
C THR A 313 1.02 7.64 29.66
N ARG A 314 1.65 8.01 28.56
CA ARG A 314 2.71 7.22 27.95
C ARG A 314 3.87 6.96 28.90
N GLU A 315 4.40 8.00 29.56
CA GLU A 315 5.49 7.86 30.53
C GLU A 315 5.15 6.84 31.64
N VAL A 316 3.92 6.89 32.16
CA VAL A 316 3.44 5.96 33.19
C VAL A 316 3.38 4.52 32.63
N PHE A 317 2.87 4.34 31.42
CA PHE A 317 2.77 3.02 30.78
C PHE A 317 4.15 2.43 30.48
N GLU A 318 5.07 3.23 29.95
CA GLU A 318 6.46 2.84 29.69
C GLU A 318 7.19 2.50 31.00
N SER A 319 7.07 3.33 32.04
CA SER A 319 7.69 3.11 33.35
C SER A 319 7.18 1.84 34.05
N LYS A 320 5.87 1.55 33.96
CA LYS A 320 5.26 0.33 34.52
C LYS A 320 5.83 -0.92 33.85
N TRP A 321 6.20 -0.84 32.57
CA TRP A 321 6.81 -1.94 31.84
C TRP A 321 8.29 -2.13 32.18
N GLU A 322 9.06 -1.04 32.28
CA GLU A 322 10.48 -1.12 32.62
C GLU A 322 10.71 -1.80 33.97
N LYS A 323 9.84 -1.53 34.96
CA LYS A 323 9.88 -2.19 36.28
C LYS A 323 9.66 -3.70 36.23
N LYS A 324 9.10 -4.25 35.13
CA LYS A 324 8.82 -5.69 34.97
C LYS A 324 9.93 -6.45 34.24
N ARG A 325 10.97 -5.81 33.71
CA ARG A 325 12.07 -6.47 32.98
C ARG A 325 13.36 -6.61 33.80
N PHE A 326 14.09 -7.70 33.54
CA PHE A 326 15.42 -8.01 34.11
C PHE A 326 16.60 -7.52 33.23
N TYR A 327 16.34 -6.88 32.08
CA TYR A 327 17.37 -6.38 31.14
C TYR A 327 17.39 -4.86 31.07
N PRO A 328 18.56 -4.22 30.83
CA PRO A 328 18.70 -2.78 30.80
C PRO A 328 17.87 -2.13 29.68
N SER A 329 17.21 -1.02 30.02
CA SER A 329 16.43 -0.17 29.11
C SER A 329 17.31 0.42 27.99
N ASN A 330 16.73 0.61 26.81
CA ASN A 330 17.39 1.29 25.70
C ASN A 330 17.61 2.78 26.08
N PRO A 331 18.86 3.27 26.18
CA PRO A 331 19.15 4.64 26.61
C PRO A 331 18.47 5.72 25.75
N ASP A 332 18.15 5.42 24.49
CA ASP A 332 17.47 6.35 23.58
C ASP A 332 16.00 6.65 23.97
N ARG A 333 15.41 5.88 24.90
CA ARG A 333 14.02 6.11 25.35
C ARG A 333 13.84 7.41 26.12
N LYS A 334 14.87 7.85 26.86
CA LYS A 334 14.79 9.06 27.69
C LYS A 334 14.93 10.36 26.88
N ASN A 335 15.33 10.25 25.60
CA ASN A 335 15.59 11.38 24.71
C ASN A 335 14.61 11.45 23.53
N ARG A 336 13.45 10.77 23.60
CA ARG A 336 12.43 10.89 22.55
C ARG A 336 11.87 12.30 22.53
N GLU A 337 11.66 12.82 21.32
CA GLU A 337 10.99 14.11 21.12
C GLU A 337 9.58 14.09 21.72
N PRO A 338 8.96 15.25 22.02
CA PRO A 338 7.56 15.31 22.42
C PRO A 338 6.65 14.71 21.33
N SER A 339 5.44 14.29 21.72
CA SER A 339 4.46 13.84 20.74
C SER A 339 4.09 14.95 19.77
N THR A 340 3.97 14.64 18.47
CA THR A 340 3.49 15.62 17.47
C THR A 340 2.01 15.96 17.64
N ILE A 341 1.32 15.34 18.62
CA ILE A 341 -0.09 15.52 18.96
C ILE A 341 -0.50 16.98 19.16
N ARG A 342 0.42 17.82 19.64
CA ARG A 342 0.18 19.24 19.90
C ARG A 342 -0.28 20.02 18.67
N ARG A 343 -0.01 19.51 17.46
CA ARG A 343 -0.54 20.06 16.20
C ARG A 343 -2.09 20.05 16.12
N PHE A 344 -2.74 19.21 16.92
CA PHE A 344 -4.20 19.09 17.00
C PHE A 344 -4.80 19.77 18.24
N GLU A 345 -3.96 20.43 19.05
CA GLU A 345 -4.39 21.06 20.29
C GLU A 345 -5.38 22.20 20.00
N ASP A 346 -6.57 22.07 20.57
CA ASP A 346 -7.62 23.07 20.46
C ASP A 346 -8.32 23.24 21.81
N SER A 347 -8.00 24.34 22.49
CA SER A 347 -8.57 24.66 23.81
C SER A 347 -10.06 24.96 23.79
N ALA A 348 -10.66 25.23 22.62
CA ALA A 348 -12.09 25.45 22.49
C ALA A 348 -12.90 24.14 22.48
N LYS A 349 -12.23 22.99 22.26
CA LYS A 349 -12.87 21.67 22.16
C LYS A 349 -12.80 20.91 23.47
N ALA A 350 -13.72 21.23 24.38
CA ALA A 350 -13.80 20.61 25.71
C ALA A 350 -14.12 19.09 25.68
N THR A 351 -14.67 18.58 24.58
CA THR A 351 -14.98 17.14 24.38
C THR A 351 -13.91 16.40 23.57
N ARG A 352 -12.79 17.06 23.23
CA ARG A 352 -11.69 16.44 22.49
C ARG A 352 -10.88 15.50 23.38
N VAL A 353 -10.68 14.29 22.86
CA VAL A 353 -9.80 13.27 23.43
C VAL A 353 -8.67 13.06 22.45
N TYR A 354 -7.44 13.25 22.93
CA TYR A 354 -6.23 13.02 22.18
C TYR A 354 -5.79 11.57 22.40
N PHE A 355 -5.27 10.96 21.34
CA PHE A 355 -4.75 9.61 21.44
C PHE A 355 -3.44 9.41 20.71
N GLN A 356 -2.70 8.42 21.20
CA GLN A 356 -1.53 7.85 20.55
C GLN A 356 -1.76 6.35 20.43
N TRP A 357 -1.30 5.74 19.35
CA TRP A 357 -1.54 4.32 19.12
C TRP A 357 -0.25 3.56 18.73
N ALA A 358 -0.21 2.28 19.10
CA ALA A 358 0.86 1.36 18.75
C ALA A 358 0.24 0.00 18.43
N GLY A 359 0.73 -0.67 17.39
CA GLY A 359 0.08 -1.90 16.93
C GLY A 359 0.91 -2.70 15.93
N THR A 360 0.28 -3.74 15.40
CA THR A 360 0.83 -4.59 14.34
C THR A 360 -0.03 -4.50 13.10
N ALA A 361 0.61 -4.48 11.92
CA ALA A 361 -0.06 -4.69 10.64
C ALA A 361 0.71 -5.68 9.80
N THR A 362 0.01 -6.56 9.08
CA THR A 362 0.65 -7.50 8.12
C THR A 362 1.83 -8.29 8.72
N LYS A 363 1.75 -8.67 10.01
CA LYS A 363 2.80 -9.35 10.80
C LYS A 363 4.05 -8.51 11.14
N TYR A 364 4.06 -7.23 10.81
CA TYR A 364 5.09 -6.26 11.20
C TYR A 364 4.59 -5.36 12.35
N ASN A 365 5.48 -5.08 13.31
CA ASN A 365 5.19 -4.14 14.38
C ASN A 365 5.37 -2.71 13.85
N TYR A 366 4.35 -1.87 14.02
CA TYR A 366 4.40 -0.45 13.74
C TYR A 366 4.63 0.28 15.06
N VAL A 367 5.91 0.52 15.33
CA VAL A 367 6.37 1.23 16.53
C VAL A 367 6.29 2.73 16.27
N ASP A 368 5.74 3.46 17.24
CA ASP A 368 5.67 4.91 17.17
C ASP A 368 7.00 5.57 17.57
N ASP A 369 8.08 5.28 16.83
CA ASP A 369 9.42 5.76 17.17
C ASP A 369 9.58 7.27 16.97
N LYS A 370 8.77 7.86 16.08
CA LYS A 370 8.77 9.30 15.74
C LYS A 370 7.59 10.07 16.32
N ASN A 371 6.76 9.44 17.15
CA ASN A 371 5.54 10.02 17.72
C ASN A 371 4.58 10.61 16.67
N LEU A 372 4.40 9.87 15.59
CA LEU A 372 3.55 10.20 14.45
C LEU A 372 2.24 9.40 14.45
N GLN A 373 2.13 8.35 15.27
CA GLN A 373 0.93 7.52 15.40
C GLN A 373 -0.05 8.13 16.38
N ILE A 374 -0.70 9.22 15.94
CA ILE A 374 -1.50 10.11 16.78
C ILE A 374 -2.87 10.38 16.17
N GLY A 375 -3.77 10.93 16.97
CA GLY A 375 -5.05 11.42 16.49
C GLY A 375 -5.89 12.04 17.60
N TYR A 376 -7.10 12.42 17.26
CA TYR A 376 -8.08 12.89 18.24
C TYR A 376 -9.49 12.43 17.89
N LEU A 377 -10.37 12.46 18.89
CA LEU A 377 -11.80 12.24 18.78
C LEU A 377 -12.53 13.39 19.49
N ASP A 378 -13.43 14.07 18.78
CA ASP A 378 -14.36 15.04 19.34
C ASP A 378 -15.66 14.32 19.66
N PHE A 379 -15.93 14.10 20.95
CA PHE A 379 -17.16 13.46 21.40
C PHE A 379 -18.34 14.43 21.28
N ALA A 380 -19.48 13.91 20.83
CA ALA A 380 -20.75 14.60 20.91
C ALA A 380 -21.23 14.71 22.36
N ASP A 381 -22.23 15.55 22.63
CA ASP A 381 -22.80 15.73 23.98
C ASP A 381 -23.36 14.42 24.57
N SER A 382 -23.77 13.48 23.69
CA SER A 382 -24.20 12.14 24.10
C SER A 382 -23.08 11.32 24.73
N MET A 383 -21.80 11.61 24.43
CA MET A 383 -20.63 10.79 24.75
C MET A 383 -20.69 9.35 24.18
N ALA A 384 -21.66 9.07 23.31
CA ALA A 384 -21.87 7.78 22.69
C ALA A 384 -21.33 7.74 21.25
N GLU A 385 -20.94 8.88 20.69
CA GLU A 385 -20.34 8.99 19.37
C GLU A 385 -19.23 10.04 19.39
N ALA A 386 -18.23 9.84 18.53
CA ALA A 386 -17.19 10.83 18.32
C ALA A 386 -16.62 10.76 16.91
N HIS A 387 -16.16 11.91 16.44
CA HIS A 387 -15.53 12.06 15.13
C HIS A 387 -14.19 12.76 15.27
N GLY A 388 -13.23 12.39 14.44
CA GLY A 388 -11.94 13.05 14.42
C GLY A 388 -11.03 12.49 13.36
N VAL A 389 -9.75 12.41 13.68
CA VAL A 389 -8.73 11.99 12.72
C VAL A 389 -7.75 11.01 13.34
N ILE A 390 -7.30 10.06 12.54
CA ILE A 390 -6.11 9.25 12.81
C ILE A 390 -4.99 9.57 11.83
N MET A 391 -3.76 9.47 12.32
CA MET A 391 -2.54 9.58 11.54
C MET A 391 -1.51 8.54 12.01
N GLY A 392 -0.61 8.17 11.12
CA GLY A 392 0.60 7.40 11.40
C GLY A 392 1.36 7.01 10.14
N PRO A 393 2.55 6.40 10.27
CA PRO A 393 3.29 5.87 9.12
C PRO A 393 2.51 4.80 8.34
N ALA A 394 1.68 4.03 9.04
CA ALA A 394 0.71 3.10 8.44
C ALA A 394 -0.28 3.77 7.47
N PHE A 395 -0.47 5.09 7.63
CA PHE A 395 -1.38 5.93 6.87
C PHE A 395 -0.62 6.84 5.90
N GLU A 396 0.61 6.47 5.53
CA GLU A 396 1.51 7.26 4.68
C GLU A 396 1.73 8.70 5.19
N GLY A 397 1.57 8.93 6.50
CA GLY A 397 1.64 10.26 7.10
C GLY A 397 0.45 11.18 6.79
N ARG A 398 -0.60 10.68 6.14
CA ARG A 398 -1.86 11.40 5.90
C ARG A 398 -2.79 11.30 7.11
N SER A 399 -3.67 12.28 7.27
CA SER A 399 -4.76 12.23 8.25
C SER A 399 -6.00 11.66 7.59
N TYR A 400 -6.62 10.67 8.23
CA TYR A 400 -7.87 10.08 7.74
C TYR A 400 -9.02 10.33 8.72
N PRO A 401 -10.24 10.60 8.23
CA PRO A 401 -11.43 10.67 9.06
C PRO A 401 -11.64 9.37 9.83
N TRP A 402 -11.95 9.51 11.11
CA TRP A 402 -12.22 8.41 12.03
C TRP A 402 -13.50 8.73 12.78
N SER A 403 -14.44 7.78 12.84
CA SER A 403 -15.64 7.87 13.68
C SER A 403 -15.78 6.66 14.60
N VAL A 404 -16.33 6.87 15.80
CA VAL A 404 -16.65 5.80 16.76
C VAL A 404 -18.08 5.89 17.23
N TYR A 405 -18.71 4.74 17.43
CA TYR A 405 -20.10 4.62 17.87
C TYR A 405 -20.22 3.59 18.98
N LYS A 406 -20.51 4.06 20.20
CA LYS A 406 -20.57 3.26 21.41
C LYS A 406 -21.79 2.34 21.37
N HIS A 407 -21.60 1.06 21.67
CA HIS A 407 -22.71 0.10 21.75
C HIS A 407 -22.73 -0.70 23.05
N CYS A 408 -21.76 -0.49 23.94
CA CYS A 408 -21.68 -1.15 25.24
C CYS A 408 -20.88 -0.31 26.25
N ASP A 409 -21.28 -0.27 27.51
CA ASP A 409 -20.53 0.39 28.60
C ASP A 409 -19.47 -0.52 29.25
N THR A 410 -19.52 -1.82 28.99
CA THR A 410 -18.53 -2.78 29.47
C THR A 410 -17.48 -3.04 28.41
N THR A 411 -16.30 -3.44 28.85
CA THR A 411 -15.20 -3.87 27.98
C THR A 411 -15.02 -5.37 28.07
N GLY A 412 -14.91 -6.05 26.92
CA GLY A 412 -14.44 -7.43 26.81
C GLY A 412 -12.92 -7.58 27.00
N ASP A 413 -12.38 -8.78 26.76
CA ASP A 413 -11.01 -9.17 27.13
C ASP A 413 -9.87 -8.37 26.44
N TRP A 414 -9.02 -7.83 27.32
CA TRP A 414 -7.60 -7.43 27.21
C TRP A 414 -7.06 -6.71 25.97
N ALA A 415 -6.72 -5.42 26.15
CA ALA A 415 -5.69 -4.77 25.32
C ALA A 415 -4.32 -5.40 25.61
N SER A 416 -3.55 -5.64 24.54
CA SER A 416 -2.14 -5.98 24.67
C SER A 416 -1.39 -4.85 25.40
N PRO A 417 -0.37 -5.15 26.21
CA PRO A 417 0.45 -4.10 26.81
C PRO A 417 1.00 -3.16 25.71
N TRP A 418 0.91 -1.84 25.92
CA TRP A 418 1.40 -0.80 25.00
C TRP A 418 2.84 -1.06 24.49
N THR A 419 3.68 -1.57 25.38
CA THR A 419 5.09 -1.86 25.17
C THR A 419 5.37 -3.23 24.53
N SER A 420 4.34 -4.04 24.29
CA SER A 420 4.46 -5.32 23.55
C SER A 420 4.79 -5.10 22.07
N PHE A 421 4.55 -3.90 21.55
CA PHE A 421 4.80 -3.55 20.15
C PHE A 421 6.23 -3.06 19.89
N ASP A 422 7.04 -2.79 20.93
CA ASP A 422 8.44 -2.36 20.79
C ASP A 422 9.29 -3.37 20.00
N TYR A 423 10.15 -2.89 19.10
CA TYR A 423 11.00 -3.69 18.20
C TYR A 423 11.76 -4.85 18.88
N TRP A 424 12.26 -4.63 20.10
CA TRP A 424 12.97 -5.65 20.89
C TRP A 424 12.06 -6.55 21.73
N ALA A 425 10.85 -6.10 22.06
CA ALA A 425 9.82 -6.94 22.66
C ALA A 425 9.11 -7.82 21.61
N GLY A 426 9.08 -7.41 20.35
CA GLY A 426 8.47 -8.14 19.24
C GLY A 426 9.25 -9.36 18.76
N TYR A 427 10.57 -9.45 19.02
CA TYR A 427 11.33 -10.68 18.70
C TYR A 427 11.05 -11.81 19.71
N GLU A 428 10.90 -11.50 21.01
CA GLU A 428 10.52 -12.47 22.05
C GLU A 428 9.00 -12.64 22.20
N GLY A 429 8.22 -11.57 21.96
CA GLY A 429 6.76 -11.55 22.00
C GLY A 429 6.11 -12.30 20.84
N ARG A 430 6.85 -12.47 19.73
CA ARG A 430 6.48 -13.34 18.60
C ARG A 430 6.18 -14.77 19.03
N GLY A 431 6.84 -15.27 20.08
CA GLY A 431 6.63 -16.63 20.61
C GLY A 431 5.71 -16.73 21.83
N ARG A 432 5.40 -15.64 22.55
CA ARG A 432 4.60 -15.71 23.80
C ARG A 432 3.29 -14.93 23.78
N HIS A 433 3.13 -13.94 22.91
CA HIS A 433 1.94 -13.08 22.86
C HIS A 433 1.26 -13.12 21.49
N GLY A 434 2.00 -13.42 20.42
CA GLY A 434 1.42 -13.77 19.12
C GLY A 434 0.51 -15.00 19.19
N GLU A 435 0.86 -16.01 19.99
CA GLU A 435 0.02 -17.22 20.16
C GLU A 435 -1.19 -17.01 21.08
N MET A 436 -1.09 -16.17 22.12
CA MET A 436 -2.26 -15.82 22.95
C MET A 436 -3.27 -14.93 22.20
N ALA A 437 -2.84 -14.15 21.21
CA ALA A 437 -3.75 -13.45 20.30
C ALA A 437 -4.34 -14.37 19.20
N MET A 438 -3.92 -15.63 19.12
CA MET A 438 -4.40 -16.63 18.15
C MET A 438 -5.16 -17.80 18.80
N SER A 439 -5.23 -17.90 20.13
CA SER A 439 -5.89 -19.02 20.81
C SER A 439 -7.31 -18.73 21.30
N CYS A 440 -7.97 -17.70 20.79
CA CYS A 440 -9.39 -17.42 21.08
C CYS A 440 -10.31 -17.67 19.87
N ASP A 441 -9.89 -18.51 18.93
CA ASP A 441 -10.83 -19.21 18.06
C ASP A 441 -11.21 -20.54 18.74
N TYR A 442 -12.51 -20.72 18.98
CA TYR A 442 -13.21 -21.81 19.70
C TYR A 442 -13.29 -21.73 21.23
N VAL A 443 -14.28 -20.97 21.73
CA VAL A 443 -15.38 -21.50 22.57
C VAL A 443 -16.62 -20.61 22.38
N LEU A 444 -17.48 -20.98 21.43
CA LEU A 444 -18.90 -21.29 21.61
C LEU A 444 -19.46 -21.88 20.31
#